data_AF-A0A851H714-F1
#
_entry.id   AF-A0A851H714-F1
#
_cell.length_a   1.000
_cell.length_b   1.000
_cell.length_c   1.000
_cell.angle_alpha   90.00
_cell.angle_beta   90.00
_cell.angle_gamma   90.00
#
_symmetry.space_group_name_H-M   'P 1'
#
loop_
_entity.id
_entity.type
_entity.pdbx_description
1 polymer ?
#
loop_
_entity_poly.entity_id
_entity_poly.type
_entity_poly.pdbx_seq_one_letter_code
_entity_poly.pdbx_strand_id
1 'polypeptide(L)'
;MRVADHTLVLPRVAVRNPGAGGQRFSLATNTAEDVAADAARQRLRDASAPAAALELPRLNILIQHYGWEEYIPQSQAFCSQLRRQWSRALCNNASPALIQALSNNEFSLLAWPLAPEVRASVWGANCLPAGQALPDLPVDGQAIILCRLSSSSKENPLFHAVVRIDESLAATWVVWPEAKTGETAAAKAQREGQAMIALVQLGLGPEEDFARLHQRMCQLQRPAAKGSSDRPDCP
;
A
#
# COMPACT_ATOMS: atom_id res chain seq x y z
N MET A 1 9.35 -11.63 -0.42
CA MET A 1 8.82 -11.43 -1.80
C MET A 1 9.77 -10.53 -2.55
N ARG A 2 9.74 -10.53 -3.88
CA ARG A 2 10.45 -9.58 -4.72
C ARG A 2 9.53 -8.87 -5.70
N VAL A 3 9.68 -7.56 -5.81
CA VAL A 3 9.07 -6.74 -6.87
C VAL A 3 10.21 -5.97 -7.49
N ALA A 4 10.41 -6.12 -8.81
CA ALA A 4 11.68 -5.80 -9.45
C ALA A 4 12.87 -6.48 -8.70
N ASP A 5 13.89 -5.71 -8.33
CA ASP A 5 15.06 -6.14 -7.56
C ASP A 5 14.90 -6.00 -6.03
N HIS A 6 13.76 -5.47 -5.55
CA HIS A 6 13.53 -5.23 -4.13
C HIS A 6 13.02 -6.45 -3.39
N THR A 7 13.74 -6.86 -2.33
CA THR A 7 13.24 -7.88 -1.40
C THR A 7 12.35 -7.25 -0.33
N LEU A 8 11.07 -7.58 -0.36
CA LEU A 8 10.06 -7.11 0.58
C LEU A 8 9.72 -8.19 1.61
N VAL A 9 9.68 -7.78 2.88
CA VAL A 9 9.31 -8.61 4.03
C VAL A 9 7.94 -8.17 4.56
N LEU A 10 6.91 -8.91 4.18
CA LEU A 10 5.55 -8.70 4.66
C LEU A 10 5.24 -9.64 5.83
N PRO A 11 4.51 -9.17 6.85
CA PRO A 11 3.91 -10.06 7.85
C PRO A 11 3.01 -11.09 7.15
N ARG A 12 3.07 -12.37 7.55
CA ARG A 12 2.18 -13.43 7.01
C ARG A 12 0.69 -13.09 7.11
N VAL A 13 0.34 -12.28 8.10
CA VAL A 13 -1.03 -11.83 8.39
C VAL A 13 -1.53 -10.84 7.33
N ALA A 14 -0.61 -10.16 6.66
CA ALA A 14 -0.86 -9.33 5.49
C ALA A 14 -0.96 -10.18 4.21
N VAL A 15 -1.27 -11.48 4.28
CA VAL A 15 -1.45 -12.33 3.10
C VAL A 15 -2.58 -13.33 3.32
N ARG A 16 -3.80 -13.08 2.82
CA ARG A 16 -4.94 -14.00 2.96
C ARG A 16 -6.00 -13.97 1.84
N ASN A 17 -6.80 -15.05 1.84
CA ASN A 17 -7.68 -15.62 0.80
C ASN A 17 -8.90 -14.78 0.43
N PRO A 18 -9.42 -14.91 -0.81
CA PRO A 18 -10.84 -14.69 -1.07
C PRO A 18 -11.67 -15.76 -0.33
N GLY A 19 -12.73 -15.36 0.37
CA GLY A 19 -13.74 -16.28 0.95
C GLY A 19 -14.01 -16.12 2.46
N ALA A 20 -13.12 -15.49 3.22
CA ALA A 20 -13.44 -14.98 4.55
C ALA A 20 -13.61 -13.46 4.45
N GLY A 21 -14.70 -12.91 4.99
CA GLY A 21 -15.09 -11.50 4.88
C GLY A 21 -14.16 -10.49 5.57
N GLY A 22 -12.85 -10.57 5.36
CA GLY A 22 -11.86 -9.64 5.87
C GLY A 22 -10.53 -9.79 5.15
N GLN A 23 -10.05 -8.66 4.61
CA GLN A 23 -8.68 -8.35 4.19
C GLN A 23 -8.16 -9.09 2.94
N ARG A 24 -8.11 -8.35 1.81
CA ARG A 24 -7.68 -8.83 0.49
C ARG A 24 -6.21 -8.54 0.25
N PHE A 25 -5.41 -9.58 0.03
CA PHE A 25 -4.16 -9.51 -0.71
C PHE A 25 -4.32 -10.44 -1.92
N SER A 26 -4.32 -9.88 -3.13
CA SER A 26 -4.37 -10.66 -4.37
C SER A 26 -2.99 -10.73 -5.00
N LEU A 27 -2.40 -11.93 -5.02
CA LEU A 27 -1.30 -12.28 -5.91
C LEU A 27 -1.90 -12.57 -7.28
N ALA A 28 -2.33 -11.52 -7.99
CA ALA A 28 -2.94 -11.68 -9.30
C ALA A 28 -1.88 -12.07 -10.33
N THR A 29 -1.63 -13.37 -10.49
CA THR A 29 -1.23 -13.93 -11.78
C THR A 29 -2.51 -14.37 -12.46
N ASN A 30 -2.93 -13.64 -13.48
CA ASN A 30 -4.20 -13.79 -14.18
C ASN A 30 -4.57 -15.28 -14.43
N THR A 31 -5.44 -15.90 -13.61
CA THR A 31 -6.36 -17.03 -13.90
C THR A 31 -6.87 -17.75 -12.63
N ALA A 32 -8.17 -18.09 -12.63
CA ALA A 32 -8.93 -19.05 -11.78
C ALA A 32 -8.76 -19.02 -10.24
N GLU A 33 -9.75 -18.45 -9.54
CA GLU A 33 -9.65 -17.89 -8.19
C GLU A 33 -9.54 -18.84 -6.98
N ASP A 34 -9.79 -20.15 -7.08
CA ASP A 34 -9.68 -21.06 -5.91
C ASP A 34 -8.44 -21.97 -5.94
N VAL A 35 -8.09 -22.53 -7.10
CA VAL A 35 -6.84 -23.31 -7.27
C VAL A 35 -5.62 -22.40 -7.19
N ALA A 36 -5.74 -21.15 -7.64
CA ALA A 36 -4.68 -20.15 -7.54
C ALA A 36 -4.38 -19.78 -6.08
N ALA A 37 -5.36 -19.84 -5.18
CA ALA A 37 -5.19 -19.38 -3.81
C ALA A 37 -4.39 -20.37 -2.94
N ASP A 38 -4.64 -21.68 -3.08
CA ASP A 38 -3.82 -22.70 -2.42
C ASP A 38 -2.44 -22.85 -3.04
N ALA A 39 -2.33 -22.72 -4.37
CA ALA A 39 -1.03 -22.62 -5.04
C ALA A 39 -0.24 -21.37 -4.60
N ALA A 40 -0.91 -20.24 -4.44
CA ALA A 40 -0.30 -19.01 -3.92
C ALA A 40 0.15 -19.18 -2.47
N ARG A 41 -0.67 -19.78 -1.60
CA ARG A 41 -0.29 -20.11 -0.22
C ARG A 41 0.90 -21.06 -0.16
N GLN A 42 0.94 -22.06 -1.04
CA GLN A 42 2.06 -22.98 -1.11
C GLN A 42 3.33 -22.26 -1.58
N ARG A 43 3.24 -21.47 -2.65
CA ARG A 43 4.35 -20.61 -3.10
C ARG A 43 4.84 -19.64 -2.03
N LEU A 44 3.94 -19.09 -1.20
CA LEU A 44 4.30 -18.22 -0.07
C LEU A 44 5.00 -18.97 1.07
N ARG A 45 4.61 -20.22 1.30
CA ARG A 45 5.31 -21.11 2.24
C ARG A 45 6.72 -21.43 1.73
N ASP A 46 6.82 -21.74 0.45
CA ASP A 46 8.09 -22.11 -0.19
C ASP A 46 9.04 -20.90 -0.31
N ALA A 47 8.48 -19.69 -0.53
CA ALA A 47 9.21 -18.43 -0.60
C ALA A 47 9.57 -17.80 0.75
N SER A 48 9.37 -18.52 1.86
CA SER A 48 9.73 -18.05 3.21
C SER A 48 11.25 -18.04 3.46
N ALA A 49 12.05 -18.66 2.58
CA ALA A 49 13.49 -18.53 2.57
C ALA A 49 13.94 -17.35 1.69
N PRO A 50 14.88 -16.49 2.13
CA PRO A 50 15.38 -15.36 1.33
C PRO A 50 15.91 -15.76 -0.06
N ALA A 51 16.48 -16.96 -0.17
CA ALA A 51 17.00 -17.51 -1.44
C ALA A 51 15.90 -17.95 -2.43
N ALA A 52 14.63 -17.99 -2.00
CA ALA A 52 13.47 -18.42 -2.81
C ALA A 52 12.42 -17.30 -2.94
N ALA A 53 12.84 -16.04 -2.89
CA ALA A 53 11.91 -14.92 -2.91
C ALA A 53 11.07 -14.90 -4.19
N LEU A 54 9.74 -14.96 -4.04
CA LEU A 54 8.77 -14.94 -5.13
C LEU A 54 8.83 -13.61 -5.89
N GLU A 55 9.18 -13.64 -7.17
CA GLU A 55 9.14 -12.47 -8.07
C GLU A 55 7.71 -12.21 -8.55
N LEU A 56 7.24 -10.98 -8.34
CA LEU A 56 5.89 -10.55 -8.71
C LEU A 56 5.96 -9.29 -9.57
N PRO A 57 5.20 -9.23 -10.68
CA PRO A 57 5.13 -8.01 -11.50
C PRO A 57 4.37 -6.89 -10.77
N ARG A 58 3.49 -7.25 -9.84
CA ARG A 58 2.69 -6.34 -9.02
C ARG A 58 2.44 -6.96 -7.65
N LEU A 59 2.54 -6.14 -6.60
CA LEU A 59 2.14 -6.48 -5.24
C LEU A 59 1.13 -5.48 -4.73
N ASN A 60 -0.05 -5.96 -4.40
CA ASN A 60 -1.13 -5.18 -3.84
C ASN A 60 -1.03 -5.15 -2.31
N ILE A 61 -1.11 -3.96 -1.71
CA ILE A 61 -0.93 -3.74 -0.27
C ILE A 61 -2.12 -2.95 0.28
N LEU A 62 -2.73 -3.51 1.32
CA LEU A 62 -3.78 -2.88 2.08
C LEU A 62 -3.41 -2.91 3.57
N ILE A 63 -3.29 -1.73 4.18
CA ILE A 63 -3.03 -1.59 5.62
C ILE A 63 -4.36 -1.25 6.30
N GLN A 64 -4.78 -2.10 7.24
CA GLN A 64 -6.03 -1.94 7.98
C GLN A 64 -5.80 -2.08 9.47
N HIS A 65 -6.70 -1.47 10.24
CA HIS A 65 -6.80 -1.71 11.68
C HIS A 65 -6.96 -3.21 11.94
N TYR A 66 -6.07 -3.77 12.73
CA TYR A 66 -6.16 -5.16 13.19
C TYR A 66 -6.51 -5.15 14.68
N GLY A 67 -7.51 -5.92 15.10
CA GLY A 67 -7.79 -6.13 16.53
C GLY A 67 -8.58 -5.03 17.25
N TRP A 68 -9.27 -4.12 16.56
CA TRP A 68 -10.16 -3.12 17.21
C TRP A 68 -11.41 -3.76 17.86
N GLU A 69 -11.69 -5.05 17.64
CA GLU A 69 -12.64 -5.75 18.49
C GLU A 69 -11.99 -6.02 19.86
N GLU A 70 -12.24 -5.11 20.79
CA GLU A 70 -11.66 -4.96 22.14
C GLU A 70 -11.71 -6.21 23.07
N TYR A 71 -12.14 -7.38 22.59
CA TYR A 71 -12.48 -8.52 23.45
C TYR A 71 -11.99 -9.89 22.98
N ILE A 72 -10.86 -9.97 22.26
CA ILE A 72 -10.25 -11.26 21.95
C ILE A 72 -8.86 -11.36 22.58
N PRO A 73 -8.69 -12.00 23.75
CA PRO A 73 -7.37 -12.27 24.36
C PRO A 73 -6.36 -12.95 23.40
N GLN A 74 -6.87 -13.67 22.40
CA GLN A 74 -6.07 -14.28 21.34
C GLN A 74 -5.39 -13.25 20.43
N SER A 75 -5.92 -12.03 20.30
CA SER A 75 -5.31 -10.96 19.49
C SER A 75 -4.00 -10.47 20.08
N GLN A 76 -3.92 -10.25 21.39
CA GLN A 76 -2.68 -9.81 22.05
C GLN A 76 -1.55 -10.84 21.93
N ALA A 77 -1.87 -12.12 22.18
CA ALA A 77 -0.92 -13.21 22.01
C ALA A 77 -0.41 -13.27 20.56
N PHE A 78 -1.31 -13.11 19.59
CA PHE A 78 -0.97 -13.06 18.17
C PHE A 78 -0.13 -11.83 17.78
N CYS A 79 -0.52 -10.62 18.22
CA CYS A 79 0.21 -9.39 17.93
C CYS A 79 1.64 -9.44 18.48
N SER A 80 1.84 -10.05 19.66
CA SER A 80 3.17 -10.25 20.24
C SER A 80 4.11 -11.14 19.40
N GLN A 81 3.53 -12.04 18.58
CA GLN A 81 4.29 -12.93 17.69
C GLN A 81 4.71 -12.26 16.38
N LEU A 82 4.21 -11.05 16.08
CA LEU A 82 4.61 -10.29 14.91
C LEU A 82 6.06 -9.81 15.07
N ARG A 83 6.91 -10.12 14.08
CA ARG A 83 8.35 -9.82 14.14
C ARG A 83 8.69 -8.36 13.81
N ARG A 84 7.92 -7.74 12.91
CA ARG A 84 8.10 -6.33 12.53
C ARG A 84 7.42 -5.43 13.56
N GLN A 85 8.13 -4.42 14.05
CA GLN A 85 7.63 -3.47 15.03
C GLN A 85 6.45 -2.66 14.50
N TRP A 86 6.47 -2.20 13.25
CA TRP A 86 5.35 -1.45 12.67
C TRP A 86 4.07 -2.28 12.61
N SER A 87 4.20 -3.58 12.29
CA SER A 87 3.08 -4.51 12.22
C SER A 87 2.54 -4.82 13.61
N ARG A 88 3.43 -4.98 14.59
CA ARG A 88 3.06 -5.14 16.00
C ARG A 88 2.37 -3.89 16.54
N ALA A 89 2.89 -2.70 16.23
CA ALA A 89 2.29 -1.43 16.61
C ALA A 89 0.86 -1.36 16.07
N LEU A 90 0.67 -1.51 14.76
CA LEU A 90 -0.64 -1.53 14.10
C LEU A 90 -1.65 -2.52 14.73
N CYS A 91 -1.17 -3.67 15.20
CA CYS A 91 -1.97 -4.73 15.80
C CYS A 91 -2.33 -4.46 17.26
N ASN A 92 -1.40 -3.91 18.05
CA ASN A 92 -1.58 -3.67 19.49
C ASN A 92 -2.31 -2.36 19.80
N ASN A 93 -2.02 -1.34 19.01
CA ASN A 93 -2.57 -0.01 19.13
C ASN A 93 -2.87 0.39 17.70
N ALA A 94 -4.13 0.53 17.33
CA ALA A 94 -4.61 0.86 15.99
C ALA A 94 -3.94 2.15 15.44
N SER A 95 -2.64 2.09 15.09
CA SER A 95 -1.73 3.25 15.12
C SER A 95 -2.30 4.31 14.19
N PRO A 96 -2.86 5.40 14.76
CA PRO A 96 -3.43 6.45 13.96
C PRO A 96 -2.42 6.96 12.94
N ALA A 97 -1.14 7.09 13.30
CA ALA A 97 -0.16 7.66 12.39
C ALA A 97 -0.01 6.89 11.07
N LEU A 98 0.21 5.57 11.13
CA LEU A 98 0.42 4.76 9.92
C LEU A 98 -0.83 4.74 9.03
N ILE A 99 -2.01 4.63 9.63
CA ILE A 99 -3.27 4.55 8.89
C ILE A 99 -3.72 5.91 8.36
N GLN A 100 -3.50 6.99 9.12
CA GLN A 100 -3.82 8.35 8.68
C GLN A 100 -2.89 8.83 7.56
N ALA A 101 -1.64 8.36 7.54
CA ALA A 101 -0.68 8.75 6.54
C ALA A 101 -0.87 8.04 5.19
N LEU A 102 -1.25 6.76 5.20
CA LEU A 102 -1.43 5.97 3.99
C LEU A 102 -2.80 6.21 3.33
N SER A 103 -2.94 5.65 2.12
CA SER A 103 -4.23 5.57 1.43
C SER A 103 -5.23 4.76 2.27
N ASN A 104 -6.48 5.24 2.33
CA ASN A 104 -7.59 4.49 2.94
C ASN A 104 -7.87 3.16 2.21
N ASN A 105 -7.50 3.13 0.93
CA ASN A 105 -7.66 1.98 0.05
C ASN A 105 -6.30 1.33 -0.23
N GLU A 106 -6.37 0.19 -0.92
CA GLU A 106 -5.21 -0.52 -1.43
C GLU A 106 -4.33 0.35 -2.34
N PHE A 107 -3.03 0.13 -2.26
CA PHE A 107 -2.05 0.61 -3.24
C PHE A 107 -1.26 -0.57 -3.78
N SER A 108 -0.68 -0.42 -4.97
CA SER A 108 0.12 -1.47 -5.61
C SER A 108 1.57 -1.02 -5.75
N LEU A 109 2.50 -1.90 -5.41
CA LEU A 109 3.91 -1.80 -5.80
C LEU A 109 4.12 -2.52 -7.13
N LEU A 110 4.94 -1.94 -8.00
CA LEU A 110 5.20 -2.46 -9.33
C LEU A 110 6.62 -2.15 -9.79
N ALA A 111 7.16 -3.00 -10.66
CA ALA A 111 8.44 -2.78 -11.29
C ALA A 111 8.40 -1.54 -12.21
N TRP A 112 9.45 -0.74 -12.17
CA TRP A 112 9.62 0.48 -12.96
C TRP A 112 10.92 0.40 -13.81
N PRO A 113 10.92 0.87 -15.07
CA PRO A 113 9.78 1.34 -15.85
C PRO A 113 8.75 0.22 -16.10
N LEU A 114 7.47 0.60 -16.18
CA LEU A 114 6.41 -0.39 -16.36
C LEU A 114 6.46 -1.01 -17.76
N ALA A 115 6.58 -2.34 -17.80
CA ALA A 115 6.51 -3.11 -19.04
C ALA A 115 5.18 -2.84 -19.79
N PRO A 116 5.21 -2.74 -21.14
CA PRO A 116 4.02 -2.42 -21.95
C PRO A 116 2.81 -3.32 -21.69
N GLU A 117 3.03 -4.61 -21.47
CA GLU A 117 2.00 -5.62 -21.21
C GLU A 117 1.33 -5.48 -19.84
N VAL A 118 2.07 -4.99 -18.83
CA VAL A 118 1.54 -4.75 -17.48
C VAL A 118 0.72 -3.46 -17.46
N ARG A 119 1.02 -2.51 -18.35
CA ARG A 119 0.39 -1.19 -18.50
C ARG A 119 -1.13 -1.22 -18.53
N ALA A 120 -1.70 -2.00 -19.42
CA ALA A 120 -3.15 -2.09 -19.58
C ALA A 120 -3.84 -2.66 -18.33
N SER A 121 -3.15 -3.49 -17.57
CA SER A 121 -3.70 -4.13 -16.36
C SER A 121 -3.62 -3.23 -15.12
N VAL A 122 -2.68 -2.27 -15.07
CA VAL A 122 -2.47 -1.39 -13.91
C VAL A 122 -3.35 -0.14 -14.00
N TRP A 123 -3.42 0.52 -15.14
CA TRP A 123 -4.16 1.78 -15.26
C TRP A 123 -5.56 1.62 -15.86
N GLY A 124 -5.92 0.39 -16.22
CA GLY A 124 -7.10 0.09 -17.01
C GLY A 124 -7.01 0.71 -18.41
N ALA A 125 -7.97 0.37 -19.27
CA ALA A 125 -8.04 0.91 -20.63
C ALA A 125 -8.28 2.44 -20.71
N ASN A 126 -8.47 3.12 -19.57
CA ASN A 126 -9.14 4.43 -19.50
C ASN A 126 -8.25 5.57 -19.00
N CYS A 127 -6.99 5.31 -18.65
CA CYS A 127 -6.11 6.30 -18.03
C CYS A 127 -5.12 6.93 -19.02
N LEU A 128 -4.61 6.14 -19.96
CA LEU A 128 -3.80 6.59 -21.09
C LEU A 128 -4.24 5.79 -22.33
N PRO A 129 -4.39 6.42 -23.51
CA PRO A 129 -4.58 5.69 -24.76
C PRO A 129 -3.47 4.65 -24.92
N ALA A 130 -3.84 3.45 -25.37
CA ALA A 130 -2.86 2.41 -25.68
C ALA A 130 -1.77 2.97 -26.60
N GLY A 131 -0.51 2.88 -26.19
CA GLY A 131 0.65 3.36 -26.96
C GLY A 131 1.24 4.70 -26.54
N GLN A 132 0.61 5.49 -25.64
CA GLN A 132 1.28 6.65 -25.07
C GLN A 132 2.38 6.23 -24.08
N ALA A 133 3.52 6.91 -24.16
CA ALA A 133 4.59 6.79 -23.18
C ALA A 133 4.08 7.32 -21.83
N LEU A 134 4.49 6.63 -20.77
CA LEU A 134 4.34 7.17 -19.43
C LEU A 134 5.12 8.48 -19.31
N PRO A 135 4.62 9.46 -18.52
CA PRO A 135 5.49 10.52 -18.07
C PRO A 135 6.64 9.90 -17.26
N ASP A 136 7.84 10.44 -17.45
CA ASP A 136 8.95 10.12 -16.56
C ASP A 136 8.58 10.52 -15.14
N LEU A 137 8.68 9.56 -14.22
CA LEU A 137 8.39 9.84 -12.82
C LEU A 137 9.58 10.54 -12.16
N PRO A 138 9.33 11.67 -11.46
CA PRO A 138 10.33 12.38 -10.70
C PRO A 138 11.05 11.45 -9.72
N VAL A 139 12.37 11.61 -9.64
CA VAL A 139 13.23 10.82 -8.74
C VAL A 139 13.16 11.34 -7.30
N ASP A 140 12.63 12.55 -7.09
CA ASP A 140 12.51 13.21 -5.79
C ASP A 140 11.31 12.72 -4.94
N GLY A 141 10.61 11.68 -5.40
CA GLY A 141 9.43 11.14 -4.72
C GLY A 141 8.19 12.02 -4.87
N GLN A 142 8.14 12.91 -5.86
CA GLN A 142 6.92 13.63 -6.20
C GLN A 142 5.88 12.66 -6.79
N ALA A 143 4.67 12.69 -6.23
CA ALA A 143 3.54 11.93 -6.74
C ALA A 143 2.91 12.66 -7.94
N ILE A 144 2.55 11.88 -8.96
CA ILE A 144 1.89 12.37 -10.18
C ILE A 144 0.49 11.79 -10.27
N ILE A 145 -0.48 12.64 -10.59
CA ILE A 145 -1.81 12.21 -11.04
C ILE A 145 -1.72 11.94 -12.54
N LEU A 146 -1.88 10.67 -12.94
CA LEU A 146 -1.81 10.25 -14.34
C LEU A 146 -3.09 10.60 -15.09
N CYS A 147 -4.24 10.34 -14.48
CA CYS A 147 -5.54 10.51 -15.14
C CYS A 147 -6.68 10.58 -14.13
N ARG A 148 -7.85 10.94 -14.65
CA ARG A 148 -9.13 10.74 -13.98
C ARG A 148 -9.74 9.40 -14.42
N LEU A 149 -10.27 8.62 -13.49
CA LEU A 149 -10.91 7.34 -13.81
C LEU A 149 -12.23 7.54 -14.55
N SER A 150 -12.56 6.67 -15.50
CA SER A 150 -13.82 6.75 -16.25
C SER A 150 -15.07 6.52 -15.39
N SER A 151 -14.95 5.77 -14.29
CA SER A 151 -16.01 5.56 -13.29
C SER A 151 -16.26 6.79 -12.40
N SER A 152 -15.45 7.84 -12.56
CA SER A 152 -15.52 9.05 -11.76
C SER A 152 -16.67 9.97 -12.23
N SER A 153 -17.52 10.41 -11.29
CA SER A 153 -18.48 11.49 -11.53
C SER A 153 -17.84 12.87 -11.29
N LYS A 154 -18.43 13.95 -11.81
CA LYS A 154 -17.93 15.34 -11.59
C LYS A 154 -17.96 15.73 -10.12
N GLU A 155 -18.92 15.21 -9.39
CA GLU A 155 -19.16 15.44 -7.97
C GLU A 155 -18.19 14.63 -7.11
N ASN A 156 -17.78 13.44 -7.58
CA ASN A 156 -16.84 12.55 -6.91
C ASN A 156 -15.65 12.21 -7.83
N PRO A 157 -14.72 13.16 -8.02
CA PRO A 157 -13.58 12.96 -8.90
C PRO A 157 -12.60 11.91 -8.33
N LEU A 158 -12.38 10.82 -9.07
CA LEU A 158 -11.41 9.77 -8.74
C LEU A 158 -10.24 9.83 -9.72
N PHE A 159 -9.02 9.77 -9.21
CA PHE A 159 -7.81 9.88 -9.99
C PHE A 159 -6.89 8.71 -9.73
N HIS A 160 -6.12 8.35 -10.75
CA HIS A 160 -5.05 7.39 -10.62
C HIS A 160 -3.74 8.12 -10.35
N ALA A 161 -3.12 7.87 -9.20
CA ALA A 161 -1.87 8.46 -8.78
C ALA A 161 -0.74 7.44 -8.79
N VAL A 162 0.48 7.93 -9.02
CA VAL A 162 1.69 7.12 -9.03
C VAL A 162 2.82 7.90 -8.37
N VAL A 163 3.72 7.21 -7.69
CA VAL A 163 4.96 7.78 -7.16
C VAL A 163 6.11 6.82 -7.42
N ARG A 164 7.26 7.36 -7.80
CA ARG A 164 8.50 6.58 -7.90
C ARG A 164 9.08 6.42 -6.49
N ILE A 165 9.40 5.18 -6.12
CA ILE A 165 10.07 4.89 -4.85
C ILE A 165 11.59 4.96 -5.05
N ASP A 166 12.08 4.40 -6.16
CA ASP A 166 13.47 4.44 -6.59
C ASP A 166 13.60 4.12 -8.09
N GLU A 167 14.78 3.67 -8.53
CA GLU A 167 15.05 3.44 -9.94
C GLU A 167 14.18 2.35 -10.57
N SER A 168 13.83 1.34 -9.78
CA SER A 168 13.23 0.09 -10.24
C SER A 168 11.84 -0.18 -9.65
N LEU A 169 11.38 0.66 -8.72
CA LEU A 169 10.13 0.47 -8.00
C LEU A 169 9.26 1.74 -8.01
N ALA A 170 7.97 1.55 -8.24
CA ALA A 170 6.95 2.59 -8.07
C ALA A 170 5.76 2.06 -7.27
N ALA A 171 5.01 2.99 -6.68
CA ALA A 171 3.72 2.73 -6.04
C ALA A 171 2.60 3.44 -6.80
N THR A 172 1.42 2.83 -6.82
CA THR A 172 0.25 3.36 -7.53
C THR A 172 -1.04 3.11 -6.77
N TRP A 173 -1.98 4.04 -6.82
CA TRP A 173 -3.25 3.95 -6.10
C TRP A 173 -4.32 4.89 -6.67
N VAL A 174 -5.53 4.77 -6.16
CA VAL A 174 -6.64 5.69 -6.47
C VAL A 174 -6.74 6.76 -5.40
N VAL A 175 -6.77 8.02 -5.82
CA VAL A 175 -6.86 9.20 -4.96
C VAL A 175 -8.06 10.07 -5.34
N TRP A 176 -8.65 10.75 -4.37
CA TRP A 176 -9.78 11.68 -4.55
C TRP A 176 -9.67 12.83 -3.55
N PRO A 177 -10.24 14.01 -3.83
CA PRO A 177 -10.21 15.12 -2.88
C PRO A 177 -11.02 14.78 -1.61
N GLU A 178 -10.56 15.25 -0.46
CA GLU A 178 -11.23 15.03 0.83
C GLU A 178 -12.04 16.27 1.22
N ALA A 179 -13.36 16.22 1.00
CA ALA A 179 -14.24 17.36 1.21
C ALA A 179 -14.24 17.84 2.68
N LYS A 180 -14.10 16.93 3.65
CA LYS A 180 -14.15 17.27 5.09
C LYS A 180 -12.97 18.12 5.55
N THR A 181 -11.81 17.90 4.96
CA THR A 181 -10.55 18.57 5.32
C THR A 181 -10.18 19.67 4.33
N GLY A 182 -10.76 19.63 3.11
CA GLY A 182 -10.39 20.49 2.00
C GLY A 182 -9.10 20.05 1.29
N GLU A 183 -8.55 18.88 1.63
CA GLU A 183 -7.35 18.34 0.98
C GLU A 183 -7.64 18.04 -0.49
N THR A 184 -6.87 18.67 -1.40
CA THR A 184 -6.99 18.43 -2.84
C THR A 184 -6.45 17.04 -3.19
N ALA A 185 -6.90 16.47 -4.32
CA ALA A 185 -6.39 15.18 -4.78
C ALA A 185 -4.85 15.18 -4.97
N ALA A 186 -4.27 16.29 -5.44
CA ALA A 186 -2.83 16.42 -5.63
C ALA A 186 -2.07 16.47 -4.30
N ALA A 187 -2.55 17.25 -3.33
CA ALA A 187 -1.95 17.30 -1.99
C ALA A 187 -2.04 15.94 -1.29
N LYS A 188 -3.19 15.28 -1.38
CA LYS A 188 -3.42 13.92 -0.87
C LYS A 188 -2.48 12.91 -1.53
N ALA A 189 -2.34 12.98 -2.86
CA ALA A 189 -1.43 12.10 -3.61
C ALA A 189 0.02 12.29 -3.16
N GLN A 190 0.47 13.54 -2.98
CA GLN A 190 1.82 13.80 -2.51
C GLN A 190 2.05 13.21 -1.10
N ARG A 191 1.13 13.46 -0.17
CA ARG A 191 1.21 12.97 1.22
C ARG A 191 1.23 11.45 1.28
N GLU A 192 0.28 10.80 0.60
CA GLU A 192 0.17 9.34 0.57
C GLU A 192 1.34 8.69 -0.15
N GLY A 193 1.81 9.28 -1.25
CA GLY A 193 2.99 8.81 -1.97
C GLY A 193 4.25 8.82 -1.11
N GLN A 194 4.48 9.92 -0.37
CA GLN A 194 5.58 10.02 0.59
C GLN A 194 5.45 8.99 1.73
N ALA A 195 4.23 8.71 2.19
CA ALA A 195 4.00 7.68 3.19
C ALA A 195 4.31 6.28 2.63
N MET A 196 3.92 5.99 1.38
CA MET A 196 4.24 4.72 0.73
C MET A 196 5.75 4.53 0.54
N ILE A 197 6.47 5.57 0.11
CA ILE A 197 7.94 5.56 0.04
C ILE A 197 8.53 5.20 1.41
N ALA A 198 8.12 5.91 2.46
CA ALA A 198 8.61 5.68 3.82
C ALA A 198 8.30 4.26 4.31
N LEU A 199 7.08 3.76 4.08
CA LEU A 199 6.71 2.39 4.44
C LEU A 199 7.59 1.36 3.73
N VAL A 200 7.84 1.53 2.44
CA VAL A 200 8.66 0.60 1.67
C VAL A 200 10.10 0.61 2.17
N GLN A 201 10.72 1.79 2.23
CA GLN A 201 12.14 1.94 2.56
C GLN A 201 12.45 1.63 4.03
N LEU A 202 11.54 1.93 4.97
CA LEU A 202 11.79 1.83 6.41
C LEU A 202 11.04 0.68 7.09
N GLY A 203 10.00 0.14 6.47
CA GLY A 203 9.13 -0.88 7.07
C GLY A 203 9.11 -2.23 6.33
N LEU A 204 9.14 -2.21 5.00
CA LEU A 204 9.02 -3.41 4.17
C LEU A 204 10.35 -3.93 3.63
N GLY A 205 11.42 -3.13 3.70
CA GLY A 205 12.77 -3.55 3.34
C GLY A 205 13.29 -4.74 4.16
N PRO A 206 14.51 -5.22 3.85
CA PRO A 206 15.15 -6.32 4.60
C PRO A 206 15.35 -5.94 6.07
N GLU A 207 15.74 -4.70 6.33
CA GLU A 207 15.86 -4.11 7.66
C GLU A 207 14.68 -3.17 7.93
N GLU A 208 14.27 -3.09 9.20
CA GLU A 208 13.21 -2.20 9.64
C GLU A 208 13.80 -1.08 10.50
N ASP A 209 13.48 0.17 10.17
CA ASP A 209 13.73 1.35 10.99
C ASP A 209 12.38 1.94 11.42
N PHE A 210 11.81 1.32 12.45
CA PHE A 210 10.47 1.68 12.92
C PHE A 210 10.40 3.09 13.51
N ALA A 211 11.46 3.55 14.20
CA ALA A 211 11.47 4.87 14.81
C ALA A 211 11.36 5.97 13.73
N ARG A 212 12.16 5.85 12.67
CA ARG A 212 12.11 6.79 11.55
C ARG A 212 10.82 6.65 10.74
N LEU A 213 10.32 5.43 10.56
CA LEU A 213 9.02 5.19 9.93
C LEU A 213 7.90 5.91 10.69
N HIS A 214 7.82 5.69 12.00
CA HIS A 214 6.80 6.30 12.85
C HIS A 214 6.86 7.83 12.81
N GLN A 215 8.06 8.41 12.92
CA GLN A 215 8.26 9.85 12.80
C GLN A 215 7.76 10.40 11.46
N ARG A 216 8.05 9.71 10.34
CA ARG A 216 7.56 10.11 9.01
C ARG A 216 6.06 10.02 8.89
N MET A 217 5.46 8.94 9.39
CA MET A 217 4.00 8.76 9.35
C MET A 217 3.27 9.84 10.17
N CYS A 218 3.85 10.25 11.30
CA CYS A 218 3.33 11.38 12.08
C CYS A 218 3.34 12.70 11.30
N GLN A 219 4.38 12.98 10.52
CA GLN A 219 4.46 14.19 9.68
C GLN A 219 3.49 14.15 8.50
N LEU A 220 3.08 12.96 8.07
CA LEU A 220 2.27 12.71 6.89
C LEU A 220 0.82 12.37 7.21
N GLN A 221 0.39 12.60 8.45
CA GLN A 221 -1.00 12.40 8.84
C GLN A 221 -1.94 13.23 7.95
N ARG A 222 -3.08 12.63 7.62
CA ARG A 222 -4.17 13.37 6.98
C ARG A 222 -4.50 14.62 7.80
N PRO A 223 -4.74 15.76 7.15
CA PRO A 223 -5.20 16.94 7.86
C PRO A 223 -6.44 16.64 8.71
N ALA A 224 -6.48 17.18 9.94
CA ALA A 224 -7.62 17.02 10.81
C ALA A 224 -8.90 17.60 10.18
N ALA A 225 -10.05 16.97 10.44
CA ALA A 225 -11.33 17.59 10.13
C ALA A 225 -11.50 18.84 11.00
N LYS A 226 -12.18 19.88 10.50
CA LYS A 226 -12.50 21.07 11.30
C LYS A 226 -13.22 20.64 12.59
N GLY A 227 -12.57 20.79 13.74
CA GLY A 227 -13.14 20.53 15.07
C GLY A 227 -12.87 19.16 15.71
N SER A 228 -11.98 18.32 15.18
CA SER A 228 -11.60 17.06 15.85
C SER A 228 -10.45 17.26 16.85
N SER A 229 -10.66 16.89 18.12
CA SER A 229 -9.63 16.78 19.15
C SER A 229 -9.13 15.33 19.23
N ASP A 230 -8.12 14.97 18.45
CA ASP A 230 -7.51 13.64 18.56
C ASP A 230 -6.36 13.64 19.58
N ARG A 231 -6.26 12.54 20.34
CA ARG A 231 -5.15 12.25 21.26
C ARG A 231 -3.84 12.05 20.47
N PRO A 232 -2.68 12.49 20.98
CA PRO A 232 -1.43 12.32 20.27
C PRO A 232 -0.91 10.88 20.32
N ASP A 233 -0.99 10.16 19.20
CA ASP A 233 -0.06 9.06 18.86
C ASP A 233 1.31 9.63 18.41
N CYS A 234 1.32 10.91 18.03
CA CYS A 234 2.47 11.63 17.54
C CYS A 234 2.95 12.66 18.56
N PRO A 235 4.28 12.81 18.76
CA PRO A 235 4.85 13.77 19.70
C PRO A 235 4.57 15.23 19.33
#